data_AF-A0A3M0L7E6-F1
#
_entry.id   AF-A0A3M0L7E6-F1
#
_cell.length_a   1.000
_cell.length_b   1.000
_cell.length_c   1.000
_cell.angle_alpha   90.00
_cell.angle_beta   90.00
_cell.angle_gamma   90.00
#
_symmetry.space_group_name_H-M   'P 1'
#
loop_
_entity.id
_entity.type
_entity.pdbx_description
1 polymer ?
#
loop_
_entity_poly.entity_id
_entity_poly.type
_entity_poly.pdbx_seq_one_letter_code
_entity_poly.pdbx_strand_id
1 'polypeptide(L)'
;MGSKGMAMPVTYDAQDANPRWERLDREVIRDLMKAICDNGLGSPYFKQLLKGTFNIYDLTPFDLRSLASMILSDSQFIIWEAKWRKILNELRTKYQGGPNAGFTVAQLAGDPPLDSPARQARLFPREVLTDIKNAARKAMVQIPPAGVTESNFTDIKQGPSESFTSFVDRLTQAVDRQVTDEGVKSHLIRCLAFANANPECKRVISAMPGQPTMAEILEACSKVGTP
;
A
#
# COMPACT_ATOMS: atom_id res chain seq x y z
N MET A 1 -19.33 -13.52 22.53
CA MET A 1 -19.94 -12.43 21.75
C MET A 1 -19.20 -11.14 22.09
N GLY A 2 -18.18 -10.79 21.31
CA GLY A 2 -17.38 -9.57 21.54
C GLY A 2 -17.86 -8.46 20.61
N SER A 3 -18.25 -7.32 21.18
CA SER A 3 -18.64 -6.13 20.43
C SER A 3 -17.50 -5.68 19.53
N LYS A 4 -17.69 -5.81 18.21
CA LYS A 4 -16.77 -5.30 17.19
C LYS A 4 -16.67 -3.77 17.34
N GLY A 5 -15.51 -3.29 17.80
CA GLY A 5 -15.21 -1.87 17.94
C GLY A 5 -15.22 -1.17 16.59
N MET A 6 -15.97 -0.07 16.49
CA MET A 6 -16.19 0.68 15.26
C MET A 6 -15.16 1.81 15.16
N ALA A 7 -14.54 1.98 13.98
CA ALA A 7 -13.53 3.00 13.71
C ALA A 7 -14.11 4.44 13.82
N MET A 8 -13.40 5.33 14.51
CA MET A 8 -13.77 6.72 14.84
C MET A 8 -12.70 7.75 14.40
N PRO A 9 -12.75 8.27 13.17
CA PRO A 9 -11.85 9.33 12.73
C PRO A 9 -11.97 10.63 13.55
N VAL A 10 -10.88 11.38 13.54
CA VAL A 10 -10.67 12.68 14.20
C VAL A 10 -11.03 13.80 13.23
N THR A 11 -11.66 14.87 13.70
CA THR A 11 -11.69 16.17 13.02
C THR A 11 -11.22 17.27 13.97
N TYR A 12 -10.40 18.19 13.46
CA TYR A 12 -9.93 19.37 14.20
C TYR A 12 -10.89 20.53 13.93
N ASP A 13 -11.38 21.21 14.98
CA ASP A 13 -12.09 22.48 14.80
C ASP A 13 -11.11 23.59 14.39
N ALA A 14 -11.66 24.70 13.87
CA ALA A 14 -10.91 25.85 13.40
C ALA A 14 -10.10 26.59 14.49
N GLN A 15 -10.07 26.08 15.73
CA GLN A 15 -9.40 26.66 16.89
C GLN A 15 -8.47 25.67 17.63
N ASP A 16 -8.15 24.52 17.03
CA ASP A 16 -7.20 23.53 17.57
C ASP A 16 -7.51 23.02 19.00
N ALA A 17 -8.73 23.24 19.50
CA ALA A 17 -9.01 23.08 20.94
C ALA A 17 -9.71 21.76 21.29
N ASN A 18 -10.33 21.05 20.34
CA ASN A 18 -11.05 19.82 20.67
C ASN A 18 -11.25 18.89 19.47
N PRO A 19 -10.62 17.70 19.40
CA PRO A 19 -10.93 16.72 18.37
C PRO A 19 -12.35 16.20 18.59
N ARG A 20 -13.28 16.55 17.68
CA ARG A 20 -14.62 15.96 17.66
C ARG A 20 -14.54 14.64 16.88
N TRP A 21 -14.93 13.57 17.55
CA TRP A 21 -14.96 12.22 17.00
C TRP A 21 -16.17 12.08 16.08
N GLU A 22 -15.97 12.18 14.77
CA GLU A 22 -17.03 11.83 13.81
C GLU A 22 -16.85 10.38 13.36
N ARG A 23 -17.95 9.67 13.14
CA ARG A 23 -17.90 8.26 12.73
C ARG A 23 -17.47 8.17 11.28
N LEU A 24 -16.61 7.20 10.95
CA LEU A 24 -16.40 6.78 9.56
C LEU A 24 -17.77 6.43 8.99
N ASP A 25 -18.12 7.05 7.86
CA ASP A 25 -19.42 6.83 7.26
C ASP A 25 -19.58 5.34 6.93
N ARG A 26 -20.74 4.78 7.30
CA ARG A 26 -21.07 3.39 6.98
C ARG A 26 -21.08 3.18 5.48
N GLU A 27 -21.40 4.20 4.68
CA GLU A 27 -21.32 4.16 3.22
C GLU A 27 -19.89 3.92 2.76
N VAL A 28 -18.93 4.69 3.26
CA VAL A 28 -17.52 4.55 2.89
C VAL A 28 -16.98 3.16 3.24
N ILE A 29 -17.35 2.61 4.39
CA ILE A 29 -16.96 1.25 4.78
C ILE A 29 -17.57 0.22 3.80
N ARG A 30 -18.86 0.37 3.46
CA ARG A 30 -19.51 -0.52 2.48
C ARG A 30 -18.86 -0.45 1.11
N ASP A 31 -18.50 0.73 0.65
CA ASP A 31 -17.86 0.94 -0.64
C ASP A 31 -16.47 0.29 -0.69
N LEU A 32 -15.69 0.42 0.40
CA LEU A 32 -14.39 -0.26 0.52
C LEU A 32 -14.56 -1.79 0.53
N MET A 33 -15.52 -2.32 1.30
CA MET A 33 -15.80 -3.76 1.33
C MET A 33 -16.22 -4.26 -0.06
N LYS A 34 -17.12 -3.53 -0.73
CA LYS A 34 -17.59 -3.85 -2.08
C LYS A 34 -16.45 -3.82 -3.09
N ALA A 35 -15.59 -2.81 -3.04
CA ALA A 35 -14.42 -2.71 -3.91
C ALA A 35 -13.49 -3.92 -3.76
N ILE A 36 -13.26 -4.40 -2.53
CA ILE A 36 -12.45 -5.60 -2.28
C ILE A 36 -13.15 -6.86 -2.78
N CYS A 37 -14.45 -7.02 -2.52
CA CYS A 37 -15.21 -8.19 -2.97
C CYS A 37 -15.26 -8.29 -4.50
N ASP A 38 -15.51 -7.17 -5.19
CA ASP A 38 -15.74 -7.14 -6.63
C ASP A 38 -14.43 -7.14 -7.43
N ASN A 39 -13.36 -6.52 -6.91
CA ASN A 39 -12.13 -6.27 -7.67
C ASN A 39 -10.85 -6.77 -6.99
N GLY A 40 -10.90 -7.13 -5.71
CA GLY A 40 -9.75 -7.54 -4.91
C GLY A 40 -8.87 -6.38 -4.40
N LEU A 41 -8.08 -6.67 -3.36
CA LEU A 41 -7.16 -5.73 -2.68
C LEU A 41 -6.07 -5.14 -3.60
N GLY A 42 -5.72 -5.86 -4.67
CA GLY A 42 -4.70 -5.44 -5.62
C GLY A 42 -5.18 -4.43 -6.66
N SER A 43 -6.50 -4.24 -6.79
CA SER A 43 -7.08 -3.48 -7.91
C SER A 43 -6.73 -1.98 -7.84
N PRO A 44 -6.49 -1.33 -8.99
CA PRO A 44 -6.30 0.13 -9.05
C PRO A 44 -7.49 0.89 -8.45
N TYR A 45 -8.71 0.41 -8.69
CA TYR A 45 -9.93 0.99 -8.14
C TYR A 45 -9.93 1.00 -6.61
N PHE A 46 -9.69 -0.15 -5.97
CA PHE A 46 -9.59 -0.22 -4.51
C PHE A 46 -8.47 0.68 -3.98
N LYS A 47 -7.29 0.67 -4.61
CA LYS A 47 -6.15 1.50 -4.20
C LYS A 47 -6.48 2.99 -4.26
N GLN A 48 -7.20 3.44 -5.30
CA GLN A 48 -7.61 4.83 -5.45
C GLN A 48 -8.69 5.21 -4.44
N LEU A 49 -9.70 4.35 -4.25
CA LEU A 49 -10.75 4.55 -3.26
C LEU A 49 -10.16 4.64 -1.84
N LEU A 50 -9.29 3.69 -1.47
CA LEU A 50 -8.59 3.67 -0.19
C LEU A 50 -7.77 4.94 0.04
N LYS A 51 -7.03 5.40 -0.97
CA LYS A 51 -6.28 6.67 -0.92
C LYS A 51 -7.21 7.86 -0.71
N GLY A 52 -8.33 7.92 -1.42
CA GLY A 52 -9.34 8.96 -1.27
C GLY A 52 -9.90 9.02 0.15
N THR A 53 -10.33 7.87 0.68
CA THR A 53 -10.82 7.74 2.06
C THR A 53 -9.78 8.22 3.08
N PHE A 54 -8.53 7.76 2.97
CA PHE A 54 -7.47 8.12 3.92
C PHE A 54 -7.09 9.60 3.83
N ASN A 55 -7.36 10.29 2.72
CA ASN A 55 -7.13 11.72 2.61
C ASN A 55 -8.24 12.56 3.26
N ILE A 56 -9.48 12.05 3.26
CA ILE A 56 -10.65 12.76 3.80
C ILE A 56 -10.67 12.72 5.33
N TYR A 57 -10.32 11.57 5.91
CA TYR A 57 -10.45 11.33 7.34
C TYR A 57 -9.09 11.38 8.06
N ASP A 58 -9.02 12.04 9.21
CA ASP A 58 -7.89 11.84 10.13
C ASP A 58 -8.17 10.58 10.96
N LEU A 59 -7.26 9.61 10.92
CA LEU A 59 -7.48 8.28 11.48
C LEU A 59 -6.42 7.98 12.53
N THR A 60 -6.86 7.59 13.72
CA THR A 60 -5.99 7.10 14.78
C THR A 60 -5.56 5.65 14.53
N PRO A 61 -4.51 5.15 15.20
CA PRO A 61 -4.16 3.72 15.14
C PRO A 61 -5.34 2.77 15.41
N PHE A 62 -6.21 3.12 16.35
CA PHE A 62 -7.41 2.35 16.67
C PHE A 62 -8.37 2.25 15.47
N ASP A 63 -8.57 3.37 14.77
CA ASP A 63 -9.48 3.45 13.63
C ASP A 63 -8.95 2.65 12.45
N LEU A 64 -7.64 2.72 12.23
CA LEU A 64 -6.95 1.97 11.18
C LEU A 64 -7.08 0.46 11.41
N ARG A 65 -6.86 -0.01 12.65
CA ARG A 65 -7.06 -1.43 13.01
C ARG A 65 -8.50 -1.86 12.87
N SER A 66 -9.43 -1.05 13.37
CA SER A 66 -10.87 -1.31 13.26
C SER A 66 -11.29 -1.41 11.80
N LEU A 67 -10.89 -0.46 10.95
CA LEU A 67 -11.16 -0.47 9.52
C LEU A 67 -10.55 -1.71 8.85
N ALA A 68 -9.28 -2.02 9.11
CA ALA A 68 -8.61 -3.19 8.57
C ALA A 68 -9.35 -4.50 8.96
N SER A 69 -9.75 -4.64 10.22
CA SER A 69 -10.50 -5.82 10.69
C SER A 69 -11.90 -5.95 10.08
N MET A 70 -12.48 -4.84 9.59
CA MET A 70 -13.80 -4.85 8.95
C MET A 70 -13.72 -5.25 7.47
N ILE A 71 -12.64 -4.88 6.78
CA ILE A 71 -12.54 -5.02 5.32
C ILE A 71 -11.61 -6.15 4.85
N LEU A 72 -10.74 -6.66 5.73
CA LEU A 72 -9.81 -7.74 5.44
C LEU A 72 -10.30 -9.07 6.05
N SER A 73 -9.90 -10.20 5.45
CA SER A 73 -10.02 -11.50 6.11
C SER A 73 -9.05 -11.61 7.30
N ASP A 74 -9.26 -12.57 8.19
CA ASP A 74 -8.36 -12.80 9.35
C ASP A 74 -6.90 -13.02 8.93
N SER A 75 -6.67 -13.79 7.87
CA SER A 75 -5.32 -14.03 7.33
C SER A 75 -4.70 -12.76 6.74
N GLN A 76 -5.47 -11.97 5.99
CA GLN A 76 -5.03 -10.69 5.43
C GLN A 76 -4.75 -9.67 6.53
N PHE A 77 -5.55 -9.64 7.59
CA PHE A 77 -5.36 -8.78 8.75
C PHE A 77 -4.05 -9.09 9.48
N ILE A 78 -3.73 -10.36 9.70
CA ILE A 78 -2.44 -10.79 10.30
C ILE A 78 -1.26 -10.32 9.44
N ILE A 79 -1.32 -10.53 8.12
CA ILE A 79 -0.27 -10.09 7.18
C ILE A 79 -0.14 -8.56 7.21
N TRP A 80 -1.28 -7.86 7.20
CA TRP A 80 -1.33 -6.41 7.26
C TRP A 80 -0.70 -5.87 8.54
N GLU A 81 -1.05 -6.42 9.71
CA GLU A 81 -0.51 -5.97 11.00
C GLU A 81 1.01 -6.16 11.04
N ALA A 82 1.52 -7.29 10.56
CA ALA A 82 2.95 -7.55 10.48
C ALA A 82 3.67 -6.54 9.56
N LYS A 83 3.14 -6.29 8.35
CA LYS A 83 3.71 -5.31 7.41
C LYS A 83 3.63 -3.88 7.97
N TRP A 84 2.51 -3.50 8.58
CA TRP A 84 2.32 -2.18 9.17
C TRP A 84 3.32 -1.93 10.30
N ARG A 85 3.49 -2.89 11.22
CA ARG A 85 4.48 -2.80 12.31
C ARG A 85 5.92 -2.65 11.80
N LYS A 86 6.27 -3.31 10.71
CA LYS A 86 7.58 -3.14 10.06
C LYS A 86 7.78 -1.68 9.62
N ILE A 87 6.78 -1.09 8.95
CA ILE A 87 6.84 0.31 8.50
C ILE A 87 6.85 1.28 9.70
N LEU A 88 6.10 0.99 10.77
CA LEU A 88 6.13 1.80 12.00
C LEU A 88 7.52 1.79 12.66
N ASN A 89 8.27 0.68 12.57
CA ASN A 89 9.65 0.65 13.06
C ASN A 89 10.61 1.49 12.19
N GLU A 90 10.38 1.55 10.87
CA GLU A 90 11.09 2.48 9.99
C GLU A 90 10.80 3.93 10.38
N LEU A 91 9.52 4.27 10.64
CA LEU A 91 9.13 5.60 11.13
C LEU A 91 9.74 5.95 12.48
N ARG A 92 9.77 5.00 13.43
CA ARG A 92 10.45 5.19 14.73
C ARG A 92 11.92 5.54 14.52
N THR A 93 12.58 4.87 13.59
CA THR A 93 13.98 5.14 13.25
C THR A 93 14.15 6.54 12.65
N LYS A 94 13.24 6.95 11.75
CA LYS A 94 13.18 8.32 11.20
C LYS A 94 13.03 9.41 12.28
N TYR A 95 12.32 9.14 13.36
CA TYR A 95 12.12 10.10 14.45
C TYR A 95 13.30 10.24 15.42
N GLN A 96 14.32 9.38 15.33
CA GLN A 96 15.47 9.44 16.23
C GLN A 96 16.17 10.80 16.16
N GLY A 97 16.51 11.35 17.33
CA GLY A 97 17.14 12.67 17.45
C GLY A 97 16.19 13.86 17.27
N GLY A 98 14.91 13.64 16.99
CA GLY A 98 13.87 14.66 16.87
C GLY A 98 12.90 14.73 18.05
N PRO A 99 11.91 15.64 18.01
CA PRO A 99 10.90 15.81 19.07
C PRO A 99 10.03 14.57 19.29
N ASN A 100 9.91 13.72 18.27
CA ASN A 100 9.08 12.51 18.28
C ASN A 100 9.88 11.22 18.60
N ALA A 101 11.15 11.33 18.99
CA ALA A 101 12.04 10.17 19.23
C ALA A 101 11.57 9.25 20.36
N GLY A 102 10.73 9.75 21.28
CA GLY A 102 10.23 9.00 22.43
C GLY A 102 9.16 7.96 22.10
N PHE A 103 8.57 7.97 20.90
CA PHE A 103 7.52 7.03 20.54
C PHE A 103 8.05 5.62 20.25
N THR A 104 7.45 4.63 20.89
CA THR A 104 7.70 3.20 20.62
C THR A 104 6.80 2.69 19.51
N VAL A 105 7.18 1.56 18.87
CA VAL A 105 6.32 0.91 17.87
C VAL A 105 4.97 0.51 18.46
N ALA A 106 4.93 0.05 19.71
CA ALA A 106 3.69 -0.31 20.40
C ALA A 106 2.74 0.89 20.56
N GLN A 107 3.28 2.06 20.93
CA GLN A 107 2.49 3.30 20.98
C GLN A 107 1.99 3.68 19.58
N LEU A 108 2.87 3.73 18.57
CA LEU A 108 2.48 4.07 17.20
C LEU A 108 1.44 3.10 16.61
N ALA A 109 1.42 1.84 17.06
CA ALA A 109 0.45 0.82 16.68
C ALA A 109 -0.86 0.87 17.50
N GLY A 110 -0.93 1.71 18.53
CA GLY A 110 -2.08 1.82 19.43
C GLY A 110 -2.28 0.60 20.33
N ASP A 111 -1.20 -0.10 20.69
CA ASP A 111 -1.27 -1.25 21.59
C ASP A 111 -1.64 -0.79 23.02
N PRO A 112 -2.27 -1.65 23.84
CA PRO A 112 -2.56 -1.35 25.23
C PRO A 112 -1.30 -0.85 25.98
N PRO A 113 -1.42 0.18 26.83
CA PRO A 113 -2.66 0.81 27.31
C PRO A 113 -3.18 1.95 26.41
N LEU A 114 -2.65 2.12 25.19
CA LEU A 114 -3.05 3.17 24.26
C LEU A 114 -4.08 2.67 23.24
N ASP A 115 -5.03 1.87 23.67
CA ASP A 115 -6.11 1.26 22.85
C ASP A 115 -7.36 2.15 22.76
N SER A 116 -7.33 3.34 23.35
CA SER A 116 -8.41 4.33 23.29
C SER A 116 -8.16 5.34 22.16
N PRO A 117 -9.09 5.50 21.19
CA PRO A 117 -8.96 6.49 20.14
C PRO A 117 -8.82 7.91 20.73
N ALA A 118 -9.64 8.24 21.73
CA ALA A 118 -9.58 9.50 22.49
C ALA A 118 -8.18 9.87 23.00
N ARG A 119 -7.46 8.88 23.52
CA ARG A 119 -6.10 9.07 24.04
C ARG A 119 -5.08 9.15 22.92
N GLN A 120 -5.25 8.37 21.85
CA GLN A 120 -4.35 8.39 20.70
C GLN A 120 -4.34 9.77 20.02
N ALA A 121 -5.50 10.38 19.75
CA ALA A 121 -5.53 11.69 19.08
C ALA A 121 -4.99 12.85 19.92
N ARG A 122 -5.06 12.74 21.26
CA ARG A 122 -4.46 13.73 22.16
C ARG A 122 -2.96 13.54 22.31
N LEU A 123 -2.48 12.30 22.21
CA LEU A 123 -1.07 11.96 22.37
C LEU A 123 -0.25 12.31 21.13
N PHE A 124 -0.78 12.00 19.95
CA PHE A 124 -0.01 12.11 18.71
C PHE A 124 -0.17 13.49 18.05
N PRO A 125 0.95 14.16 17.72
CA PRO A 125 0.93 15.29 16.81
C PRO A 125 0.30 14.91 15.46
N ARG A 126 -0.26 15.89 14.76
CA ARG A 126 -0.98 15.66 13.49
C ARG A 126 -0.08 15.07 12.40
N GLU A 127 1.18 15.48 12.35
CA GLU A 127 2.17 14.92 11.44
C GLU A 127 2.45 13.45 11.75
N VAL A 128 2.45 13.06 13.03
CA VAL A 128 2.66 11.67 13.45
C VAL A 128 1.44 10.81 13.08
N LEU A 129 0.22 11.30 13.31
CA LEU A 129 -1.01 10.64 12.86
C LEU A 129 -1.02 10.45 11.34
N THR A 130 -0.57 11.45 10.60
CA THR A 130 -0.47 11.38 9.13
C THR A 130 0.54 10.32 8.69
N ASP A 131 1.71 10.26 9.31
CA ASP A 131 2.73 9.25 9.03
C ASP A 131 2.23 7.83 9.36
N ILE A 132 1.55 7.64 10.49
CA ILE A 132 0.92 6.36 10.88
C ILE A 132 -0.15 5.93 9.87
N LYS A 133 -1.05 6.86 9.47
CA LYS A 133 -2.11 6.63 8.49
C LYS A 133 -1.53 6.24 7.13
N ASN A 134 -0.48 6.92 6.69
CA ASN A 134 0.24 6.57 5.45
C ASN A 134 0.92 5.20 5.53
N ALA A 135 1.52 4.86 6.68
CA ALA A 135 2.09 3.54 6.92
C ALA A 135 1.04 2.43 6.83
N ALA A 136 -0.14 2.63 7.43
CA ALA A 136 -1.24 1.67 7.39
C ALA A 136 -1.74 1.45 5.96
N ARG A 137 -1.95 2.53 5.19
CA ARG A 137 -2.33 2.46 3.78
C ARG A 137 -1.27 1.73 2.95
N LYS A 138 0.00 2.03 3.16
CA LYS A 138 1.13 1.37 2.48
C LYS A 138 1.15 -0.12 2.79
N ALA A 139 0.89 -0.53 4.04
CA ALA A 139 0.79 -1.93 4.39
C ALA A 139 -0.39 -2.63 3.68
N MET A 140 -1.56 -1.98 3.56
CA MET A 140 -2.74 -2.56 2.90
C MET A 140 -2.49 -2.87 1.43
N VAL A 141 -1.85 -1.97 0.69
CA VAL A 141 -1.57 -2.19 -0.74
C VAL A 141 -0.48 -3.24 -1.00
N GLN A 142 0.27 -3.60 0.04
CA GLN A 142 1.30 -4.65 0.00
C GLN A 142 0.78 -6.03 0.43
N ILE A 143 -0.50 -6.18 0.76
CA ILE A 143 -1.10 -7.49 1.04
C ILE A 143 -1.14 -8.30 -0.28
N PRO A 144 -0.64 -9.55 -0.29
CA PRO A 144 -0.75 -10.43 -1.45
C PRO A 144 -2.22 -10.72 -1.78
N PRO A 145 -2.59 -10.84 -3.07
CA PRO A 145 -3.88 -11.39 -3.46
C PRO A 145 -4.08 -12.79 -2.87
N ALA A 146 -5.30 -13.11 -2.43
CA ALA A 146 -5.61 -14.42 -1.88
C ALA A 146 -5.25 -15.54 -2.88
N GLY A 147 -4.50 -16.55 -2.43
CA GLY A 147 -4.08 -17.68 -3.26
C GLY A 147 -2.82 -17.46 -4.12
N VAL A 148 -2.20 -16.28 -4.07
CA VAL A 148 -0.93 -16.01 -4.77
C VAL A 148 0.22 -16.06 -3.77
N THR A 149 1.05 -17.11 -3.84
CA THR A 149 2.39 -17.08 -3.24
C THR A 149 3.18 -15.91 -3.87
N GLU A 150 3.71 -15.00 -3.05
CA GLU A 150 4.57 -13.90 -3.54
C GLU A 150 5.77 -14.51 -4.29
N SER A 151 5.74 -14.48 -5.62
CA SER A 151 6.93 -14.74 -6.44
C SER A 151 7.95 -13.64 -6.19
N ASN A 152 9.23 -14.02 -6.03
CA ASN A 152 10.30 -13.03 -5.99
C ASN A 152 10.23 -12.20 -7.27
N PHE A 153 10.36 -10.87 -7.17
CA PHE A 153 10.25 -10.00 -8.34
C PHE A 153 11.29 -10.35 -9.43
N THR A 154 12.41 -10.98 -9.04
CA THR A 154 13.43 -11.50 -9.96
C THR A 154 12.98 -12.68 -10.80
N ASP A 155 12.00 -13.45 -10.32
CA ASP A 155 11.52 -14.69 -10.96
C ASP A 155 10.42 -14.42 -11.99
N ILE A 156 9.90 -13.20 -12.05
CA ILE A 156 8.86 -12.81 -12.99
C ILE A 156 9.44 -12.74 -14.39
N LYS A 157 8.97 -13.64 -15.25
CA LYS A 157 9.31 -13.74 -16.67
C LYS A 157 8.09 -13.57 -17.55
N GLN A 158 8.29 -13.05 -18.75
CA GLN A 158 7.26 -12.95 -19.78
C GLN A 158 6.93 -14.35 -20.30
N GLY A 159 5.66 -14.71 -20.35
CA GLY A 159 5.20 -15.94 -20.98
C GLY A 159 5.44 -15.96 -22.49
N PRO A 160 5.43 -17.15 -23.13
CA PRO A 160 5.65 -17.26 -24.58
C PRO A 160 4.58 -16.52 -25.41
N SER A 161 3.33 -16.51 -24.95
CA SER A 161 2.20 -15.81 -25.60
C SER A 161 1.72 -14.57 -24.83
N GLU A 162 2.44 -14.18 -23.78
CA GLU A 162 2.03 -13.05 -22.96
C GLU A 162 2.47 -11.74 -23.60
N SER A 163 1.56 -10.75 -23.65
CA SER A 163 1.90 -9.41 -24.11
C SER A 163 2.96 -8.78 -23.21
N PHE A 164 3.82 -7.96 -23.80
CA PHE A 164 4.89 -7.29 -23.04
C PHE A 164 4.32 -6.39 -21.94
N THR A 165 3.21 -5.69 -22.20
CA THR A 165 2.51 -4.86 -21.21
C THR A 165 2.02 -5.66 -20.01
N SER A 166 1.36 -6.80 -20.23
CA SER A 166 0.89 -7.68 -19.13
C SER A 166 2.06 -8.14 -18.26
N PHE A 167 3.17 -8.51 -18.90
CA PHE A 167 4.39 -8.89 -18.19
C PHE A 167 4.96 -7.74 -17.34
N VAL A 168 5.09 -6.54 -17.91
CA VAL A 168 5.58 -5.35 -17.21
C VAL A 168 4.67 -4.97 -16.04
N ASP A 169 3.35 -5.10 -16.18
CA ASP A 169 2.39 -4.84 -15.10
C ASP A 169 2.58 -5.79 -13.92
N ARG A 170 2.75 -7.10 -14.19
CA ARG A 170 3.05 -8.08 -13.13
C ARG A 170 4.38 -7.81 -12.46
N LEU A 171 5.42 -7.50 -13.24
CA LEU A 171 6.74 -7.16 -12.73
C LEU A 171 6.69 -5.92 -11.84
N THR A 172 6.07 -4.84 -12.32
CA THR A 172 5.90 -3.57 -11.59
C THR A 172 5.15 -3.81 -10.29
N GLN A 173 4.06 -4.58 -10.32
CA GLN A 173 3.29 -4.90 -9.13
C GLN A 173 4.12 -5.66 -8.08
N ALA A 174 4.99 -6.57 -8.49
CA ALA A 174 5.84 -7.31 -7.57
C ALA A 174 6.98 -6.44 -7.01
N VAL A 175 7.62 -5.62 -7.85
CA VAL A 175 8.65 -4.66 -7.41
C VAL A 175 8.06 -3.64 -6.43
N ASP A 176 6.88 -3.10 -6.69
CA ASP A 176 6.18 -2.16 -5.79
C ASP A 176 5.87 -2.75 -4.41
N ARG A 177 5.66 -4.07 -4.36
CA ARG A 177 5.38 -4.78 -3.11
C ARG A 177 6.64 -5.10 -2.31
N GLN A 178 7.76 -5.36 -2.98
CA GLN A 178 8.98 -5.91 -2.38
C GLN A 178 10.07 -4.85 -2.17
N VAL A 179 10.02 -3.73 -2.88
CA VAL A 179 11.03 -2.66 -2.86
C VAL A 179 10.39 -1.36 -2.38
N THR A 180 11.05 -0.65 -1.47
CA THR A 180 10.53 0.59 -0.86
C THR A 180 11.08 1.87 -1.47
N ASP A 181 12.26 1.83 -2.10
CA ASP A 181 12.95 2.98 -2.69
C ASP A 181 12.50 3.22 -4.14
N GLU A 182 11.88 4.37 -4.41
CA GLU A 182 11.32 4.72 -5.73
C GLU A 182 12.39 4.83 -6.84
N GLY A 183 13.59 5.31 -6.52
CA GLY A 183 14.70 5.38 -7.47
C GLY A 183 15.15 3.98 -7.88
N VAL A 184 15.27 3.09 -6.91
CA VAL A 184 15.63 1.68 -7.15
C VAL A 184 14.51 0.93 -7.88
N LYS A 185 13.23 1.17 -7.56
CA LYS A 185 12.10 0.54 -8.25
C LYS A 185 12.13 0.78 -9.75
N SER A 186 12.24 2.05 -10.15
CA SER A 186 12.22 2.44 -11.58
C SER A 186 13.37 1.78 -12.35
N HIS A 187 14.56 1.73 -11.74
CA HIS A 187 15.73 1.07 -12.31
C HIS A 187 15.54 -0.46 -12.42
N LEU A 188 15.08 -1.10 -11.33
CA LEU A 188 14.85 -2.55 -11.29
C LEU A 188 13.81 -3.00 -12.33
N ILE A 189 12.70 -2.28 -12.45
CA ILE A 189 11.66 -2.57 -13.43
C ILE A 189 12.26 -2.53 -14.84
N ARG A 190 13.07 -1.51 -15.16
CA ARG A 190 13.72 -1.42 -16.47
C ARG A 190 14.68 -2.58 -16.75
N CYS A 191 15.56 -2.88 -15.81
CA CYS A 191 16.55 -3.95 -15.96
C CYS A 191 15.88 -5.33 -16.11
N LEU A 192 14.88 -5.63 -15.27
CA LEU A 192 14.18 -6.91 -15.30
C LEU A 192 13.23 -7.02 -16.49
N ALA A 193 12.59 -5.94 -16.93
CA ALA A 193 11.76 -5.95 -18.13
C ALA A 193 12.58 -6.37 -19.36
N PHE A 194 13.83 -5.93 -19.48
CA PHE A 194 14.72 -6.39 -20.54
C PHE A 194 15.22 -7.82 -20.32
N ALA A 195 15.75 -8.11 -19.12
CA ALA A 195 16.38 -9.40 -18.82
C ALA A 195 15.40 -10.59 -18.87
N ASN A 196 14.14 -10.36 -18.51
CA ASN A 196 13.13 -11.41 -18.35
C ASN A 196 12.05 -11.41 -19.45
N ALA A 197 12.20 -10.56 -20.48
CA ALA A 197 11.39 -10.60 -21.69
C ALA A 197 11.51 -11.92 -22.45
N ASN A 198 10.48 -12.26 -23.21
CA ASN A 198 10.49 -13.41 -24.13
C ASN A 198 11.43 -13.13 -25.33
N PRO A 199 11.84 -14.17 -26.08
CA PRO A 199 12.83 -14.00 -27.15
C PRO A 199 12.44 -12.99 -28.23
N GLU A 200 11.15 -12.89 -28.55
CA GLU A 200 10.62 -11.95 -29.54
C GLU A 200 10.78 -10.49 -29.08
N CYS A 201 10.31 -10.18 -27.88
CA CYS A 201 10.43 -8.84 -27.30
C CYS A 201 11.91 -8.49 -27.08
N LYS A 202 12.74 -9.43 -26.63
CA LYS A 202 14.20 -9.21 -26.51
C LYS A 202 14.84 -8.80 -27.82
N ARG A 203 14.45 -9.43 -28.94
CA ARG A 203 14.97 -9.10 -30.27
C ARG A 203 14.61 -7.67 -30.66
N VAL A 204 13.36 -7.26 -30.43
CA VAL A 204 12.88 -5.90 -30.68
C VAL A 204 13.62 -4.88 -29.82
N ILE A 205 13.74 -5.11 -28.51
CA ILE A 205 14.41 -4.19 -27.60
C ILE A 205 15.90 -4.05 -27.93
N SER A 206 16.56 -5.15 -28.30
CA SER A 206 17.98 -5.15 -28.66
C SER A 206 18.29 -4.40 -29.97
N ALA A 207 17.28 -4.21 -30.83
CA ALA A 207 17.39 -3.45 -32.07
C ALA A 207 17.15 -1.94 -31.88
N MET A 208 16.71 -1.50 -30.69
CA MET A 208 16.46 -0.10 -30.41
C MET A 208 17.78 0.67 -30.22
N PRO A 209 17.89 1.90 -30.74
CA PRO A 209 19.10 2.70 -30.59
C PRO A 209 19.24 3.26 -29.16
N GLY A 210 20.47 3.29 -28.65
CA GLY A 210 20.80 3.97 -27.39
C GLY A 210 20.24 3.29 -26.14
N GLN A 211 19.80 4.10 -25.17
CA GLN A 211 19.15 3.63 -23.95
C GLN A 211 17.65 3.96 -24.00
N PRO A 212 16.82 3.08 -24.57
CA PRO A 212 15.40 3.37 -24.70
C PRO A 212 14.72 3.46 -23.33
N THR A 213 13.72 4.32 -23.26
CA THR A 213 12.81 4.48 -22.14
C THR A 213 11.81 3.32 -22.08
N MET A 214 11.16 3.14 -20.92
CA MET A 214 10.14 2.09 -20.77
C MET A 214 8.95 2.31 -21.73
N ALA A 215 8.59 3.57 -21.99
CA ALA A 215 7.50 3.90 -22.91
C ALA A 215 7.83 3.47 -24.36
N GLU A 216 9.05 3.77 -24.83
CA GLU A 216 9.49 3.37 -26.17
C GLU A 216 9.56 1.84 -26.30
N ILE A 217 10.01 1.14 -25.25
CA ILE A 217 10.05 -0.32 -25.21
C ILE A 217 8.63 -0.91 -25.29
N LEU A 218 7.69 -0.38 -24.50
CA LEU A 218 6.29 -0.82 -24.50
C LEU A 218 5.66 -0.64 -25.89
N GLU A 219 5.91 0.50 -26.54
CA GLU A 219 5.42 0.77 -27.90
C GLU A 219 6.04 -0.18 -28.92
N ALA A 220 7.35 -0.38 -28.88
CA ALA A 220 8.05 -1.27 -29.81
C ALA A 220 7.58 -2.72 -29.67
N CYS A 221 7.41 -3.21 -28.44
CA CYS A 221 6.97 -4.58 -28.15
C CYS A 221 5.45 -4.78 -28.32
N SER A 222 4.64 -3.72 -28.43
CA SER A 222 3.19 -3.85 -28.69
C SER A 222 2.87 -4.46 -30.05
N LYS A 223 3.83 -4.41 -30.99
CA LYS A 223 3.73 -4.97 -32.35
C LYS A 223 4.14 -6.44 -32.43
N VAL A 224 4.55 -7.03 -31.30
CA VAL A 224 4.94 -8.44 -31.21
C VAL A 224 3.68 -9.27 -30.89
N GLY A 225 3.26 -10.13 -31.82
CA GLY A 225 2.10 -11.01 -31.64
C GLY A 225 0.77 -10.48 -32.20
N THR A 226 0.77 -9.35 -32.91
CA THR A 226 -0.34 -8.92 -33.76
C THR A 226 -0.04 -9.29 -35.23
N PRO A 227 -0.93 -10.02 -35.92
CA PRO A 227 -0.78 -10.35 -37.35
C PRO A 227 -0.69 -9.11 -38.25
#